data_AF-A0A7X7YI55-F1
#
_entry.id   AF-A0A7X7YI55-F1
#
_cell.length_a   1.000
_cell.length_b   1.000
_cell.length_c   1.000
_cell.angle_alpha   90.00
_cell.angle_beta   90.00
_cell.angle_gamma   90.00
#
_symmetry.space_group_name_H-M   'P 1'
#
loop_
_entity.id
_entity.type
_entity.pdbx_description
1 polymer ?
#
loop_
_entity_poly.entity_id
_entity_poly.type
_entity_poly.pdbx_seq_one_letter_code
_entity_poly.pdbx_strand_id
1 'polypeptide(L)'
;MKISWDPFHAEFIDIQTVRRLVDIAREMLGNPRVLVRWEPYLHRSIEPQSCNPHIVSRELSTTVAEYPIRFTGRAGGDLANGFASSTVGELQSHRCLETFLSAKGVHIDPFGNLFSGLCSGIIIGNVDQENLDDIWKRFDPNRSDLIGLLCHEGPCGLLPDALAQGYLPRPLYAGKCHLCTHLRQFFFDKGRDWSIIGPSDCYEQHHQAQTGADLVHE
;
A
#
# COMPACT_ATOMS: atom_id res chain seq x y z
N MET A 1 -0.60 22.71 -2.99
CA MET A 1 -0.61 21.55 -3.91
C MET A 1 0.58 20.66 -3.61
N LYS A 2 0.41 19.34 -3.58
CA LYS A 2 1.50 18.37 -3.46
C LYS A 2 1.60 17.60 -4.78
N ILE A 3 2.80 17.50 -5.34
CA ILE A 3 3.10 16.74 -6.56
C ILE A 3 4.08 15.65 -6.14
N SER A 4 3.78 14.39 -6.47
CA SER A 4 4.70 13.27 -6.22
C SER A 4 5.48 12.98 -7.49
N TRP A 5 6.81 12.91 -7.39
CA TRP A 5 7.68 12.50 -8.49
C TRP A 5 8.84 11.69 -7.97
N ASP A 6 9.00 10.48 -8.51
CA ASP A 6 10.03 9.54 -8.08
C ASP A 6 10.34 8.50 -9.17
N PRO A 7 11.38 7.67 -9.00
CA PRO A 7 11.72 6.63 -9.98
C PRO A 7 10.59 5.64 -10.28
N PHE A 8 9.64 5.42 -9.37
CA PHE A 8 8.47 4.57 -9.64
C PHE A 8 7.49 5.24 -10.61
N HIS A 9 7.37 6.57 -10.60
CA HIS A 9 6.55 7.31 -11.57
C HIS A 9 7.21 7.38 -12.95
N ALA A 10 8.55 7.40 -13.00
CA ALA A 10 9.32 7.57 -14.25
C ALA A 10 9.11 6.44 -15.26
N GLU A 11 8.63 5.27 -14.80
CA GLU A 11 8.23 4.15 -15.68
C GLU A 11 6.97 4.48 -16.51
N PHE A 12 6.06 5.30 -15.97
CA PHE A 12 4.72 5.50 -16.55
C PHE A 12 4.47 6.92 -17.03
N ILE A 13 5.19 7.91 -16.50
CA ILE A 13 4.91 9.34 -16.73
C ILE A 13 6.16 10.03 -17.26
N ASP A 14 6.01 10.71 -18.40
CA ASP A 14 7.07 11.56 -18.96
C ASP A 14 7.40 12.72 -17.99
N ILE A 15 8.67 12.82 -17.61
CA ILE A 15 9.22 13.87 -16.75
C ILE A 15 8.88 15.29 -17.25
N GLN A 16 8.77 15.51 -18.57
CA GLN A 16 8.42 16.82 -19.11
C GLN A 16 7.00 17.24 -18.73
N THR A 17 6.07 16.28 -18.62
CA THR A 17 4.71 16.52 -18.13
C THR A 17 4.73 16.99 -16.69
N VAL A 18 5.55 16.37 -15.85
CA VAL A 18 5.67 16.69 -14.43
C VAL A 18 6.34 18.04 -14.23
N ARG A 19 7.42 18.35 -14.96
CA ARG A 19 8.07 19.66 -14.93
C ARG A 19 7.11 20.78 -15.31
N ARG A 20 6.36 20.59 -16.41
CA ARG A 20 5.34 21.56 -16.84
C ARG A 20 4.28 21.77 -15.76
N LEU A 21 3.79 20.70 -15.11
CA LEU A 21 2.84 20.81 -14.01
C LEU A 21 3.41 21.62 -12.84
N VAL A 22 4.66 21.35 -12.46
CA VAL A 22 5.35 22.07 -11.38
C VAL A 22 5.50 23.55 -11.70
N ASP A 23 5.94 23.89 -12.91
CA ASP A 23 6.14 25.27 -13.35
C ASP A 23 4.82 26.05 -13.35
N ILE A 24 3.78 25.51 -13.98
CA ILE A 24 2.44 26.13 -14.02
C ILE A 24 1.86 26.26 -12.61
N ALA A 25 1.99 25.23 -11.76
CA ALA A 25 1.48 25.29 -10.40
C ALA A 25 2.19 26.36 -9.58
N ARG A 26 3.51 26.52 -9.75
CA ARG A 26 4.31 27.55 -9.06
C ARG A 26 3.96 28.95 -9.53
N GLU A 27 3.72 29.13 -10.83
CA GLU A 27 3.26 30.39 -11.40
C GLU A 27 1.88 30.79 -10.85
N MET A 28 0.93 29.86 -10.81
CA MET A 28 -0.45 30.13 -10.40
C MET A 28 -0.65 30.24 -8.90
N LEU A 29 0.00 29.38 -8.11
CA LEU A 29 -0.22 29.26 -6.67
C LEU A 29 0.89 29.93 -5.84
N GLY A 30 2.00 30.30 -6.47
CA GLY A 30 3.22 30.73 -5.80
C GLY A 30 4.04 29.55 -5.28
N ASN A 31 5.36 29.68 -5.35
CA ASN A 31 6.31 28.63 -4.96
C ASN A 31 6.07 28.04 -3.56
N PRO A 32 5.80 28.84 -2.49
CA PRO A 32 5.59 28.29 -1.15
C PRO A 32 4.36 27.38 -1.01
N ARG A 33 3.42 27.43 -1.96
CA ARG A 33 2.20 26.62 -1.95
C ARG A 33 2.31 25.35 -2.78
N VAL A 34 3.45 25.11 -3.42
CA VAL A 34 3.71 23.92 -4.25
C VAL A 34 4.84 23.12 -3.62
N LEU A 35 4.53 21.89 -3.21
CA LEU A 35 5.51 20.95 -2.70
C LEU A 35 5.70 19.83 -3.72
N VAL A 36 6.92 19.68 -4.22
CA VAL A 36 7.32 18.50 -5.00
C VAL A 36 7.96 17.51 -4.04
N ARG A 37 7.32 16.36 -3.86
CA ARG A 37 7.88 15.28 -3.06
C ARG A 37 9.03 14.64 -3.84
N TRP A 38 10.18 14.54 -3.18
CA TRP A 38 11.44 14.05 -3.75
C TRP A 38 11.92 14.88 -4.96
N GLU A 39 11.81 16.20 -4.82
CA GLU A 39 12.22 17.20 -5.82
C GLU A 39 13.59 17.00 -6.49
N PRO A 40 14.65 16.47 -5.82
CA PRO A 40 15.91 16.20 -6.51
C PRO A 40 15.78 15.31 -7.76
N TYR A 41 14.80 14.40 -7.80
CA TYR A 41 14.52 13.57 -8.97
C TYR A 41 13.89 14.33 -10.15
N LEU A 42 13.40 15.55 -9.94
CA LEU A 42 12.89 16.40 -11.02
C LEU A 42 14.03 16.90 -11.93
N HIS A 43 15.26 16.93 -11.41
CA HIS A 43 16.44 17.46 -12.09
C HIS A 43 17.41 16.37 -12.54
N ARG A 44 17.23 15.12 -12.08
CA ARG A 44 18.01 13.96 -12.52
C ARG A 44 17.33 13.30 -13.72
N SER A 45 18.11 12.90 -14.73
CA SER A 45 17.62 11.96 -15.74
C SER A 45 17.50 10.58 -15.09
N ILE A 46 16.26 10.12 -14.91
CA ILE A 46 15.98 8.73 -14.53
C ILE A 46 15.75 8.01 -15.84
N GLU A 47 16.60 7.04 -16.17
CA GLU A 47 16.26 6.13 -17.26
C GLU A 47 15.01 5.36 -16.84
N PRO A 48 13.96 5.27 -17.68
CA PRO A 48 12.83 4.40 -17.40
C PRO A 48 13.41 3.02 -17.19
N GLN A 49 13.41 2.57 -15.94
CA GLN A 49 13.92 1.26 -15.63
C GLN A 49 13.01 0.31 -16.39
N SER A 50 13.57 -0.54 -17.25
CA SER A 50 12.89 -1.76 -17.67
C SER A 50 12.78 -2.63 -16.43
N CYS A 51 11.88 -2.25 -15.53
CA CYS A 51 11.67 -2.89 -14.25
C CYS A 51 11.07 -4.24 -14.55
N ASN A 52 11.91 -5.28 -14.53
CA ASN A 52 11.39 -6.54 -14.04
C ASN A 52 11.06 -6.28 -12.56
N PRO A 53 9.78 -6.31 -12.14
CA PRO A 53 9.39 -5.99 -10.76
C PRO A 53 10.08 -6.90 -9.73
N HIS A 54 10.61 -8.05 -10.15
CA HIS A 54 11.38 -8.96 -9.31
C HIS A 54 12.85 -8.58 -9.13
N ILE A 55 13.37 -7.58 -9.86
CA ILE A 55 14.76 -7.12 -9.78
C ILE A 55 14.77 -5.68 -9.27
N VAL A 56 15.08 -5.53 -7.98
CA VAL A 56 15.36 -4.20 -7.41
C VAL A 56 16.67 -3.70 -8.01
N SER A 57 16.59 -2.63 -8.81
CA SER A 57 17.77 -1.98 -9.35
C SER A 57 18.59 -1.32 -8.21
N ARG A 58 19.90 -1.15 -8.42
CA ARG A 58 20.75 -0.42 -7.47
C ARG A 58 20.21 0.97 -7.17
N GLU A 59 19.69 1.65 -8.19
CA GLU A 59 19.09 2.97 -8.08
C GLU A 59 17.86 2.95 -7.18
N LEU A 60 16.99 1.94 -7.33
CA LEU A 60 15.82 1.75 -6.48
C LEU A 60 16.19 1.52 -5.01
N SER A 61 17.21 0.69 -4.76
CA SER A 61 17.74 0.48 -3.41
C SER A 61 18.26 1.77 -2.78
N THR A 62 19.00 2.58 -3.55
CA THR A 62 19.48 3.89 -3.10
C THR A 62 18.31 4.84 -2.81
N THR A 63 17.30 4.90 -3.69
CA THR A 63 16.12 5.72 -3.49
C THR A 63 15.36 5.35 -2.22
N VAL A 64 15.15 4.06 -1.95
CA VAL A 64 14.45 3.62 -0.74
C VAL A 64 15.26 3.90 0.53
N ALA A 65 16.59 3.83 0.46
CA ALA A 65 17.46 4.18 1.58
C ALA A 65 17.44 5.69 1.89
N GLU A 66 17.45 6.54 0.85
CA GLU A 66 17.38 8.00 0.98
C GLU A 66 15.98 8.47 1.38
N TYR A 67 14.95 7.80 0.85
CA TYR A 67 13.54 8.15 1.03
C TYR A 67 12.75 6.91 1.44
N PRO A 68 12.70 6.59 2.74
CA PRO A 68 11.98 5.42 3.22
C PRO A 68 10.51 5.40 2.76
N ILE A 69 10.14 4.31 2.09
CA ILE A 69 8.79 4.08 1.60
C ILE A 69 8.04 3.08 2.47
N ARG A 70 6.70 3.13 2.39
CA ARG A 70 5.85 2.05 2.90
C ARG A 70 5.48 1.16 1.74
N PHE A 71 5.74 -0.13 1.89
CA PHE A 71 5.28 -1.16 0.95
C PHE A 71 3.80 -1.47 1.22
N THR A 72 2.92 -0.64 0.66
CA THR A 72 1.45 -0.77 0.73
C THR A 72 0.85 -0.79 -0.68
N GLY A 73 -0.36 -1.34 -0.82
CA GLY A 73 -0.99 -1.52 -2.14
C GLY A 73 -0.12 -2.39 -3.03
N ARG A 74 -0.04 -2.06 -4.33
CA ARG A 74 0.79 -2.79 -5.30
C ARG A 74 2.27 -2.88 -4.93
N ALA A 75 2.84 -1.84 -4.32
CA ALA A 75 4.23 -1.90 -3.84
C ALA A 75 4.44 -3.00 -2.77
N GLY A 76 3.39 -3.37 -2.04
CA GLY A 76 3.39 -4.49 -1.11
C GLY A 76 3.53 -5.85 -1.79
N GLY A 77 2.95 -6.05 -2.98
CA GLY A 77 3.07 -7.29 -3.76
C GLY A 77 4.30 -7.30 -4.66
N ASP A 78 4.47 -6.24 -5.45
CA ASP A 78 5.41 -6.21 -6.56
C ASP A 78 6.86 -5.96 -6.12
N LEU A 79 7.05 -5.02 -5.19
CA LEU A 79 8.38 -4.48 -4.85
C LEU A 79 8.92 -5.00 -3.52
N ALA A 80 8.04 -5.25 -2.56
CA ALA A 80 8.43 -5.53 -1.18
C ALA A 80 9.38 -6.73 -1.05
N ASN A 81 9.27 -7.73 -1.93
CA ASN A 81 10.12 -8.92 -1.87
C ASN A 81 11.60 -8.61 -2.05
N GLY A 82 11.96 -7.66 -2.90
CA GLY A 82 13.35 -7.26 -3.08
C GLY A 82 13.93 -6.43 -1.92
N PHE A 83 13.08 -6.03 -0.96
CA PHE A 83 13.47 -5.32 0.24
C PHE A 83 13.24 -6.14 1.52
N ALA A 84 12.93 -7.44 1.40
CA ALA A 84 12.61 -8.28 2.53
C ALA A 84 13.84 -8.57 3.40
N SER A 85 13.82 -8.08 4.64
CA SER A 85 14.96 -8.16 5.56
C SER A 85 14.57 -8.42 7.02
N SER A 86 13.27 -8.44 7.35
CA SER A 86 12.77 -8.62 8.71
C SER A 86 11.96 -9.91 8.86
N THR A 87 12.23 -10.66 9.91
CA THR A 87 11.45 -11.80 10.37
C THR A 87 10.13 -11.37 11.01
N VAL A 88 9.18 -12.29 11.17
CA VAL A 88 7.93 -12.04 11.90
C VAL A 88 8.19 -11.60 13.35
N GLY A 89 9.18 -12.19 14.03
CA GLY A 89 9.51 -11.87 15.41
C GLY A 89 9.94 -10.40 15.57
N GLU A 90 10.76 -9.89 14.64
CA GLU A 90 11.19 -8.49 14.64
C GLU A 90 10.03 -7.51 14.39
N LEU A 91 8.96 -7.97 13.72
CA LEU A 91 7.77 -7.17 13.44
C LEU A 91 6.74 -7.21 14.58
N GLN A 92 6.92 -8.05 15.60
CA GLN A 92 5.90 -8.31 16.63
C GLN A 92 5.52 -7.09 17.47
N SER A 93 6.35 -6.06 17.58
CA SER A 93 6.05 -4.82 18.30
C SER A 93 5.39 -3.73 17.43
N HIS A 94 5.27 -3.96 16.12
CA HIS A 94 4.87 -2.92 15.18
C HIS A 94 3.34 -2.80 15.07
N ARG A 95 2.80 -1.74 15.68
CA ARG A 95 1.36 -1.42 15.72
C ARG A 95 0.90 -0.53 14.58
N CYS A 96 -0.41 -0.46 14.34
CA CYS A 96 -0.98 0.44 13.33
C CYS A 96 -1.66 1.68 13.91
N LEU A 97 -1.84 1.80 15.24
CA LEU A 97 -2.50 2.95 15.85
C LEU A 97 -1.89 4.28 15.41
N GLU A 98 -0.57 4.43 15.56
CA GLU A 98 0.13 5.64 15.12
C GLU A 98 0.00 5.85 13.60
N THR A 99 0.02 4.77 12.80
CA THR A 99 -0.16 4.86 11.34
C THR A 99 -1.55 5.42 10.98
N PHE A 100 -2.60 5.00 11.68
CA PHE A 100 -3.95 5.54 11.46
C PHE A 100 -4.05 7.01 11.90
N LEU A 101 -3.56 7.34 13.10
CA LEU A 101 -3.74 8.67 13.71
C LEU A 101 -2.80 9.74 13.17
N SER A 102 -1.61 9.38 12.68
CA SER A 102 -0.63 10.33 12.13
C SER A 102 -0.91 10.73 10.68
N ALA A 103 -1.85 10.07 10.01
CA ALA A 103 -2.23 10.38 8.64
C ALA A 103 -2.73 11.83 8.54
N LYS A 104 -2.18 12.59 7.58
CA LYS A 104 -2.53 14.00 7.35
C LYS A 104 -3.69 14.18 6.36
N GLY A 105 -4.42 13.10 6.11
CA GLY A 105 -5.50 13.03 5.14
C GLY A 105 -5.96 11.59 4.96
N VAL A 106 -6.95 11.46 4.08
CA VAL A 106 -7.58 10.19 3.71
C VAL A 106 -7.46 9.99 2.20
N HIS A 107 -7.58 8.73 1.77
CA HIS A 107 -7.80 8.42 0.36
C HIS A 107 -9.25 7.97 0.17
N ILE A 108 -9.85 8.40 -0.93
CA ILE A 108 -11.17 7.94 -1.37
C ILE A 108 -10.97 7.38 -2.76
N ASP A 109 -11.35 6.11 -2.96
CA ASP A 109 -11.31 5.49 -4.29
C ASP A 109 -12.57 5.84 -5.12
N PRO A 110 -12.60 5.49 -6.42
CA PRO A 110 -13.77 5.76 -7.26
C PRO A 110 -15.07 5.06 -6.85
N PHE A 111 -15.02 4.11 -5.93
CA PHE A 111 -16.18 3.39 -5.39
C PHE A 111 -16.62 3.91 -4.02
N GLY A 112 -16.08 5.07 -3.62
CA GLY A 112 -16.39 5.72 -2.36
C GLY A 112 -15.70 5.11 -1.14
N ASN A 113 -14.85 4.09 -1.28
CA ASN A 113 -14.17 3.50 -0.12
C ASN A 113 -13.17 4.50 0.46
N LEU A 114 -13.26 4.68 1.78
CA LEU A 114 -12.41 5.57 2.54
C LEU A 114 -11.26 4.79 3.17
N PHE A 115 -10.05 5.32 3.06
CA PHE A 115 -8.82 4.77 3.61
C PHE A 115 -8.07 5.82 4.43
N SER A 116 -7.30 5.37 5.41
CA SER A 116 -6.29 6.24 6.03
C SER A 116 -5.21 6.59 4.98
N GLY A 117 -4.73 7.85 4.97
CA GLY A 117 -3.70 8.31 4.03
C GLY A 117 -2.35 7.58 4.11
N LEU A 118 -2.19 6.63 5.04
CA LEU A 118 -0.99 5.81 5.21
C LEU A 118 -1.25 4.29 5.09
N CYS A 119 -2.49 3.89 4.76
CA CYS A 119 -2.87 2.49 4.56
C CYS A 119 -3.89 2.37 3.43
N SER A 120 -3.52 1.74 2.31
CA SER A 120 -4.40 1.56 1.15
C SER A 120 -5.21 0.25 1.16
N GLY A 121 -5.03 -0.58 2.19
CA GLY A 121 -5.54 -1.95 2.23
C GLY A 121 -6.61 -2.21 3.29
N ILE A 122 -7.03 -1.17 4.00
CA ILE A 122 -8.03 -1.21 5.07
C ILE A 122 -9.06 -0.11 4.82
N ILE A 123 -10.28 -0.53 4.51
CA ILE A 123 -11.45 0.33 4.36
C ILE A 123 -11.95 0.71 5.76
N ILE A 124 -12.07 2.01 6.02
CA ILE A 124 -12.59 2.54 7.29
C ILE A 124 -14.07 2.96 7.20
N GLY A 125 -14.58 3.15 5.98
CA GLY A 125 -15.97 3.45 5.67
C GLY A 125 -16.17 3.66 4.17
N ASN A 126 -17.38 4.05 3.76
CA ASN A 126 -17.70 4.34 2.37
C ASN A 126 -18.53 5.64 2.30
N VAL A 127 -18.05 6.63 1.53
CA VAL A 127 -18.65 7.98 1.48
C VAL A 127 -19.96 8.05 0.70
N ASP A 128 -20.27 7.01 -0.10
CA ASP A 128 -21.57 6.90 -0.77
C ASP A 128 -22.67 6.41 0.20
N GLN A 129 -22.27 5.84 1.34
CA GLN A 129 -23.18 5.31 2.37
C GLN A 129 -23.33 6.25 3.56
N GLU A 130 -22.30 7.01 3.89
CA GLU A 130 -22.24 7.84 5.09
C GLU A 130 -21.38 9.09 4.84
N ASN A 131 -21.70 10.22 5.50
CA ASN A 131 -20.87 11.41 5.37
C ASN A 131 -19.46 11.16 5.92
N LEU A 132 -18.46 11.71 5.23
CA LEU A 132 -17.06 11.60 5.62
C LEU A 132 -16.79 12.01 7.08
N ASP A 133 -17.46 13.08 7.56
CA ASP A 133 -17.29 13.58 8.93
C ASP A 133 -17.81 12.58 9.98
N ASP A 134 -18.92 11.89 9.68
CA ASP A 134 -19.49 10.88 10.56
C ASP A 134 -18.60 9.63 10.62
N ILE A 135 -18.10 9.18 9.45
CA ILE A 135 -17.13 8.07 9.36
C ILE A 135 -15.90 8.34 10.22
N TRP A 136 -15.39 9.57 10.21
CA TRP A 136 -14.20 9.93 10.98
C TRP A 136 -14.49 10.05 12.49
N LYS A 137 -15.61 10.67 12.87
CA LYS A 137 -15.99 10.80 14.29
C LYS A 137 -16.25 9.47 14.97
N ARG A 138 -16.75 8.47 14.23
CA ARG A 138 -16.96 7.11 14.76
C ARG A 138 -15.71 6.23 14.73
N PHE A 139 -14.60 6.71 14.20
CA PHE A 139 -13.35 5.93 14.21
C PHE A 139 -12.90 5.71 15.66
N ASP A 140 -13.04 4.47 16.13
CA ASP A 140 -12.58 4.05 17.44
C ASP A 140 -11.49 2.97 17.29
N PRO A 141 -10.25 3.23 17.74
CA PRO A 141 -9.18 2.24 17.70
C PRO A 141 -9.39 1.06 18.68
N ASN A 142 -10.38 1.13 19.59
CA ASN A 142 -10.65 0.09 20.58
C ASN A 142 -11.81 -0.84 20.20
N ARG A 143 -12.38 -0.66 19.00
CA ARG A 143 -13.42 -1.55 18.47
C ARG A 143 -12.95 -3.01 18.43
N SER A 144 -13.86 -3.94 18.71
CA SER A 144 -13.56 -5.38 18.77
C SER A 144 -13.57 -6.05 17.39
N ASP A 145 -12.88 -5.46 16.41
CA ASP A 145 -12.76 -6.02 15.07
C ASP A 145 -11.34 -5.90 14.50
N LEU A 146 -11.20 -6.20 13.20
CA LEU A 146 -9.91 -6.19 12.51
C LEU A 146 -9.16 -4.85 12.60
N ILE A 147 -9.86 -3.71 12.58
CA ILE A 147 -9.21 -2.39 12.70
C ILE A 147 -8.63 -2.22 14.11
N GLY A 148 -9.41 -2.54 15.15
CA GLY A 148 -8.94 -2.45 16.53
C GLY A 148 -7.77 -3.40 16.82
N LEU A 149 -7.84 -4.63 16.29
CA LEU A 149 -6.74 -5.59 16.32
C LEU A 149 -5.48 -5.02 15.66
N LEU A 150 -5.59 -4.44 14.45
CA LEU A 150 -4.45 -3.80 13.80
C LEU A 150 -3.92 -2.59 14.60
N CYS A 151 -4.80 -1.81 15.23
CA CYS A 151 -4.38 -0.71 16.08
C CYS A 151 -3.53 -1.19 17.27
N HIS A 152 -3.96 -2.24 17.97
CA HIS A 152 -3.37 -2.68 19.25
C HIS A 152 -2.34 -3.80 19.16
N GLU A 153 -2.39 -4.61 18.11
CA GLU A 153 -1.49 -5.75 17.88
C GLU A 153 -0.73 -5.63 16.57
N GLY A 154 -1.19 -4.77 15.66
CA GLY A 154 -0.61 -4.67 14.32
C GLY A 154 -0.86 -5.92 13.48
N PRO A 155 -0.12 -6.07 12.37
CA PRO A 155 -0.28 -7.22 11.47
C PRO A 155 0.00 -8.56 12.17
N CYS A 156 0.86 -8.58 13.19
CA CYS A 156 1.15 -9.82 13.90
C CYS A 156 -0.03 -10.35 14.71
N GLY A 157 -1.01 -9.52 15.11
CA GLY A 157 -2.23 -9.98 15.78
C GLY A 157 -3.11 -10.86 14.89
N LEU A 158 -2.95 -10.76 13.57
CA LEU A 158 -3.66 -11.59 12.59
C LEU A 158 -3.05 -12.99 12.42
N LEU A 159 -1.79 -13.18 12.85
CA LEU A 159 -1.06 -14.42 12.59
C LEU A 159 -1.64 -15.67 13.26
N PRO A 160 -2.04 -15.66 14.56
CA PRO A 160 -2.53 -16.88 15.20
C PRO A 160 -3.71 -17.50 14.45
N ASP A 161 -4.65 -16.66 14.03
CA ASP A 161 -5.82 -17.05 13.27
C ASP A 161 -5.46 -17.49 11.84
N ALA A 162 -4.59 -16.73 11.16
CA ALA A 162 -4.12 -17.10 9.83
C ALA A 162 -3.41 -18.47 9.83
N LEU A 163 -2.52 -18.72 10.80
CA LEU A 163 -1.78 -19.98 10.97
C LEU A 163 -2.73 -21.16 11.22
N ALA A 164 -3.70 -20.98 12.12
CA ALA A 164 -4.73 -22.00 12.39
C ALA A 164 -5.53 -22.37 11.14
N GLN A 165 -5.60 -21.45 10.18
CA GLN A 165 -6.32 -21.59 8.93
C GLN A 165 -5.45 -22.01 7.74
N GLY A 166 -4.16 -22.30 7.95
CA GLY A 166 -3.24 -22.79 6.92
C GLY A 166 -2.39 -21.73 6.22
N TYR A 167 -2.31 -20.51 6.75
CA TYR A 167 -1.35 -19.51 6.26
C TYR A 167 0.09 -19.99 6.47
N LEU A 168 0.92 -19.84 5.44
CA LEU A 168 2.35 -20.17 5.50
C LEU A 168 3.16 -18.86 5.49
N PRO A 169 3.76 -18.46 6.62
CA PRO A 169 4.58 -17.25 6.67
C PRO A 169 5.82 -17.38 5.77
N ARG A 170 6.14 -16.29 5.08
CA ARG A 170 7.45 -16.12 4.44
C ARG A 170 8.54 -15.98 5.49
N PRO A 171 9.80 -16.35 5.17
CA PRO A 171 10.92 -16.21 6.10
C PRO A 171 11.21 -14.75 6.44
N LEU A 172 11.07 -13.85 5.46
CA LEU A 172 11.38 -12.43 5.58
C LEU A 172 10.31 -11.56 4.93
N TYR A 173 10.18 -10.34 5.44
CA TYR A 173 9.30 -9.28 4.93
C TYR A 173 10.05 -7.94 4.92
N ALA A 174 9.67 -7.01 4.03
CA ALA A 174 10.23 -5.65 4.02
C ALA A 174 9.75 -4.75 5.16
N GLY A 175 8.83 -5.25 5.99
CA GLY A 175 8.28 -4.53 7.13
C GLY A 175 6.85 -4.96 7.45
N LYS A 176 6.26 -4.32 8.47
CA LYS A 176 4.91 -4.65 8.96
C LYS A 176 3.85 -4.58 7.85
N CYS A 177 3.92 -3.61 6.95
CA CYS A 177 2.93 -3.44 5.89
C CYS A 177 3.01 -4.54 4.82
N HIS A 178 4.20 -5.07 4.55
CA HIS A 178 4.38 -6.21 3.66
C HIS A 178 3.74 -7.48 4.26
N LEU A 179 4.04 -7.78 5.54
CA LEU A 179 3.37 -8.86 6.28
C LEU A 179 1.85 -8.67 6.29
N CYS A 180 1.37 -7.45 6.57
CA CYS A 180 -0.04 -7.12 6.56
C CYS A 180 -0.69 -7.39 5.20
N THR A 181 0.00 -7.12 4.10
CA THR A 181 -0.50 -7.38 2.74
C THR A 181 -0.72 -8.88 2.51
N HIS A 182 0.24 -9.72 2.89
CA HIS A 182 0.09 -11.17 2.80
C HIS A 182 -1.05 -11.73 3.66
N LEU A 183 -1.18 -11.25 4.90
CA LEU A 183 -2.25 -11.70 5.79
C LEU A 183 -3.62 -11.25 5.30
N ARG A 184 -3.73 -10.01 4.81
CA ARG A 184 -4.96 -9.48 4.23
C ARG A 184 -5.34 -10.23 2.95
N GLN A 185 -4.39 -10.51 2.06
CA GLN A 185 -4.61 -11.35 0.88
C GLN A 185 -5.20 -12.71 1.29
N PHE A 186 -4.55 -13.39 2.24
CA PHE A 186 -5.00 -14.70 2.72
C PHE A 186 -6.45 -14.68 3.25
N PHE A 187 -6.84 -13.65 4.00
CA PHE A 187 -8.23 -13.51 4.47
C PHE A 187 -9.19 -13.06 3.38
N PHE A 188 -8.74 -12.20 2.47
CA PHE A 188 -9.51 -11.74 1.32
C PHE A 188 -9.92 -12.93 0.43
N ASP A 189 -8.97 -13.82 0.12
CA ASP A 189 -9.18 -15.03 -0.69
C ASP A 189 -10.17 -16.01 -0.05
N LYS A 190 -10.34 -15.93 1.28
CA LYS A 190 -11.29 -16.73 2.05
C LYS A 190 -12.65 -16.08 2.26
N GLY A 191 -12.89 -14.90 1.67
CA GLY A 191 -14.18 -14.22 1.82
C GLY A 191 -14.38 -13.50 3.15
N ARG A 192 -13.31 -13.26 3.91
CA ARG A 192 -13.41 -12.70 5.26
C ARG A 192 -13.27 -11.19 5.25
N ASP A 193 -14.13 -10.53 6.04
CA ASP A 193 -14.06 -9.10 6.36
C ASP A 193 -13.95 -8.18 5.12
N TRP A 194 -14.59 -8.52 3.99
CA TRP A 194 -14.51 -7.74 2.74
C TRP A 194 -14.96 -6.28 2.86
N SER A 195 -15.74 -5.94 3.89
CA SER A 195 -16.09 -4.55 4.21
C SER A 195 -14.93 -3.75 4.82
N ILE A 196 -13.87 -4.42 5.27
CA ILE A 196 -12.67 -3.83 5.90
C ILE A 196 -11.42 -4.14 5.05
N ILE A 197 -11.27 -5.37 4.56
CA ILE A 197 -10.15 -5.84 3.76
C ILE A 197 -10.44 -5.51 2.29
N GLY A 198 -9.86 -4.41 1.80
CA GLY A 198 -10.12 -3.91 0.45
C GLY A 198 -9.22 -2.70 0.10
N PRO A 199 -9.31 -2.17 -1.13
CA PRO A 199 -10.12 -2.67 -2.24
C PRO A 199 -9.46 -3.91 -2.88
N SER A 200 -10.18 -4.61 -3.77
CA SER A 200 -9.68 -5.80 -4.45
C SER A 200 -8.39 -5.55 -5.23
N ASP A 201 -8.17 -4.33 -5.73
CA ASP A 201 -6.97 -3.94 -6.49
C ASP A 201 -5.68 -3.93 -5.65
N CYS A 202 -5.79 -4.01 -4.32
CA CYS A 202 -4.64 -4.17 -3.44
C CYS A 202 -4.18 -5.63 -3.30
N TYR A 203 -4.92 -6.57 -3.90
CA TYR A 203 -4.70 -7.99 -3.78
C TYR A 203 -4.42 -8.56 -5.17
N GLU A 204 -3.49 -9.50 -5.24
CA GLU A 204 -3.21 -10.21 -6.48
C GLU A 204 -4.49 -10.98 -6.85
N GLN A 205 -5.12 -10.59 -7.96
CA GLN A 205 -6.13 -11.44 -8.56
C GLN A 205 -5.38 -12.68 -9.04
N HIS A 206 -5.73 -13.86 -8.50
CA HIS A 206 -5.36 -15.13 -9.10
C HIS A 206 -6.00 -15.23 -10.50
N HIS A 207 -5.40 -14.59 -11.50
CA HIS A 207 -5.60 -14.97 -12.89
C HIS A 207 -4.78 -16.24 -13.11
N GLN A 208 -5.47 -17.38 -12.96
CA GLN A 208 -5.13 -18.81 -13.20
C GLN A 208 -5.25 -19.61 -11.89
N ALA A 209 -6.18 -20.56 -11.72
CA ALA A 209 -6.42 -21.69 -12.62
C ALA A 209 -7.88 -22.20 -12.61
N GLN A 210 -8.63 -21.91 -13.66
CA GLN A 210 -9.71 -22.76 -14.18
C GLN A 210 -9.78 -22.57 -15.70
N THR A 211 -8.77 -23.03 -16.42
CA THR A 211 -8.89 -23.33 -17.85
C THR A 211 -8.09 -24.59 -18.15
N GLY A 212 -8.81 -25.65 -18.54
CA GLY A 212 -8.25 -26.73 -19.36
C GLY A 212 -7.54 -27.88 -18.64
N ALA A 213 -8.25 -28.62 -17.80
CA ALA A 213 -7.92 -30.02 -17.54
C ALA A 213 -9.20 -30.87 -17.47
N ASP A 214 -10.00 -30.79 -18.53
CA ASP A 214 -10.92 -31.85 -18.95
C ASP A 214 -10.94 -31.82 -20.48
N LEU A 215 -10.90 -33.01 -21.09
CA LEU A 215 -10.77 -33.33 -22.53
C LEU A 215 -9.36 -33.64 -23.04
N VAL A 216 -8.84 -34.82 -22.67
CA VAL A 216 -8.21 -35.74 -23.64
C VAL A 216 -8.57 -37.19 -23.25
N HIS A 217 -9.43 -37.79 -24.06
CA HIS A 217 -9.58 -39.21 -24.43
C HIS A 217 -9.15 -40.33 -23.45
N GLU A 218 -10.12 -41.14 -23.04
CA GLU A 218 -10.36 -42.49 -23.61
C GLU A 218 -11.86 -42.81 -23.60
#